data_AF-A0A095VTZ9-F1
#
_entry.id   AF-A0A095VTZ9-F1
#
_cell.length_a   1.000
_cell.length_b   1.000
_cell.length_c   1.000
_cell.angle_alpha   90.00
_cell.angle_beta   90.00
_cell.angle_gamma   90.00
#
_symmetry.space_group_name_H-M   'P 1'
#
loop_
_entity.id
_entity.type
_entity.pdbx_description
1 polymer ?
#
loop_
_entity_poly.entity_id
_entity_poly.type
_entity_poly.pdbx_seq_one_letter_code
_entity_poly.pdbx_strand_id
1 'polypeptide(L)'
;MFGFGKKDEEGRQVRVEHRGKHTRLSRTGGAAVRAEARAGPLGATVNSSKGLRLSARLARGARFGLQNGRTQFIGRWRNGPFALNASKSGISASVKTGAGTLNLLKPRYSSFKVAGVQVRGQHAVVAQLAVMGMQVGFALVMTALRLVTWATWLLWLALRFLWDLLRGMVQGFGEIDT
;
A
#
# COMPACT_ATOMS: atom_id res chain seq x y z
N MET A 1 28.91 13.76 8.58
CA MET A 1 29.26 12.36 8.26
C MET A 1 30.12 12.35 7.01
N PHE A 2 31.30 11.74 7.08
CA PHE A 2 32.16 11.53 5.92
C PHE A 2 31.77 10.21 5.24
N GLY A 3 31.53 10.25 3.93
CA GLY A 3 31.12 9.10 3.11
C GLY A 3 32.31 8.29 2.60
N PHE A 4 33.28 7.98 3.46
CA PHE A 4 34.40 7.10 3.12
C PHE A 4 33.99 5.63 3.31
N GLY A 5 34.52 4.70 2.49
CA GLY A 5 34.32 3.25 2.66
C GLY A 5 33.39 2.54 1.68
N LYS A 6 32.54 3.24 0.91
CA LYS A 6 31.76 2.59 -0.17
C LYS A 6 32.63 2.37 -1.42
N LYS A 7 33.00 1.12 -1.67
CA LYS A 7 33.79 0.68 -2.83
C LYS A 7 32.91 0.02 -3.90
N ASP A 8 33.31 0.07 -5.16
CA ASP A 8 32.68 -0.68 -6.26
C ASP A 8 33.16 -2.15 -6.24
N GLU A 9 32.63 -2.96 -7.16
CA GLU A 9 33.04 -4.37 -7.34
C GLU A 9 34.53 -4.51 -7.68
N GLU A 10 35.17 -3.43 -8.18
CA GLU A 10 36.59 -3.32 -8.51
C GLU A 10 37.43 -2.70 -7.37
N GLY A 11 36.84 -2.47 -6.18
CA GLY A 11 37.53 -1.96 -5.00
C GLY A 11 37.81 -0.44 -4.99
N ARG A 12 37.36 0.32 -5.99
CA ARG A 12 37.52 1.77 -6.09
C ARG A 12 36.49 2.51 -5.25
N GLN A 13 36.92 3.59 -4.60
CA GLN A 13 36.03 4.43 -3.79
C GLN A 13 34.96 5.12 -4.69
N VAL A 14 33.69 4.75 -4.52
CA VAL A 14 32.56 5.24 -5.34
C VAL A 14 32.21 6.69 -5.04
N ARG A 15 32.44 7.13 -3.79
CA ARG A 15 32.08 8.49 -3.37
C ARG A 15 33.02 9.03 -2.30
N VAL A 16 33.48 10.26 -2.49
CA VAL A 16 34.14 11.06 -1.46
C VAL A 16 33.28 12.29 -1.23
N GLU A 17 32.49 12.25 -0.16
CA GLU A 17 31.65 13.38 0.25
C GLU A 17 31.68 13.57 1.76
N HIS A 18 31.70 14.82 2.20
CA HIS A 18 31.37 15.21 3.56
C HIS A 18 29.99 15.86 3.56
N ARG A 19 29.10 15.40 4.45
CA ARG A 19 27.77 15.98 4.64
C ARG A 19 27.60 16.41 6.08
N GLY A 20 27.51 17.73 6.30
CA GLY A 20 27.07 18.36 7.54
C GLY A 20 25.59 18.72 7.50
N LYS A 21 25.10 19.37 8.57
CA LYS A 21 23.69 19.81 8.69
C LYS A 21 23.33 20.87 7.63
N HIS A 22 24.23 21.80 7.39
CA HIS A 22 24.06 22.93 6.46
C HIS A 22 25.11 22.97 5.36
N THR A 23 26.06 22.04 5.36
CA THR A 23 27.19 22.04 4.43
C THR A 23 27.33 20.69 3.75
N ARG A 24 27.73 20.70 2.49
CA ARG A 24 28.10 19.51 1.74
C ARG A 24 29.36 19.83 0.96
N LEU A 25 30.36 18.97 1.09
CA LEU A 25 31.57 19.01 0.28
C LEU A 25 31.66 17.69 -0.45
N SER A 26 31.91 17.71 -1.76
CA SER A 26 32.12 16.47 -2.52
C SER A 26 33.06 16.72 -3.68
N ARG A 27 33.84 15.70 -4.05
CA ARG A 27 34.81 15.80 -5.15
C ARG A 27 34.16 16.19 -6.49
N THR A 28 32.97 15.65 -6.78
CA THR A 28 32.25 15.89 -8.05
C THR A 28 31.24 17.03 -7.98
N GLY A 29 30.62 17.26 -6.83
CA GLY A 29 29.57 18.28 -6.66
C GLY A 29 30.04 19.58 -6.01
N GLY A 30 31.33 19.69 -5.68
CA GLY A 30 31.93 20.85 -5.02
C GLY A 30 31.41 21.10 -3.60
N ALA A 31 31.52 22.36 -3.18
CA ALA A 31 31.04 22.87 -1.89
C ALA A 31 29.65 23.49 -2.03
N ALA A 32 28.72 23.09 -1.17
CA ALA A 32 27.38 23.65 -1.12
C ALA A 32 26.97 23.96 0.33
N VAL A 33 26.39 25.14 0.52
CA VAL A 33 25.79 25.57 1.79
C VAL A 33 24.28 25.63 1.62
N ARG A 34 23.54 25.24 2.66
CA ARG A 34 22.08 25.20 2.68
C ARG A 34 21.54 25.85 3.94
N ALA A 35 20.68 26.84 3.76
CA ALA A 35 19.83 27.39 4.81
C ALA A 35 18.37 26.96 4.56
N GLU A 36 17.65 26.59 5.61
CA GLU A 36 16.23 26.22 5.54
C GLU A 36 15.49 26.94 6.66
N ALA A 37 14.38 27.58 6.32
CA ALA A 37 13.47 28.25 7.25
C ALA A 37 12.06 27.72 7.03
N ARG A 38 11.32 27.48 8.11
CA ARG A 38 9.95 26.98 8.05
C ARG A 38 9.06 27.77 8.99
N ALA A 39 7.96 28.29 8.46
CA ALA A 39 6.95 29.03 9.20
C ALA A 39 5.58 28.40 8.91
N GLY A 40 5.14 27.52 9.82
CA GLY A 40 3.87 26.80 9.70
C GLY A 40 3.74 26.00 8.39
N PRO A 41 2.77 26.32 7.51
CA PRO A 41 2.59 25.65 6.23
C PRO A 41 3.63 26.06 5.17
N LEU A 42 4.36 27.16 5.38
CA LEU A 42 5.34 27.68 4.45
C LEU A 42 6.75 27.22 4.82
N GLY A 43 7.56 26.93 3.80
CA GLY A 43 8.97 26.58 3.95
C GLY A 43 9.80 27.15 2.82
N ALA A 44 10.93 27.75 3.15
CA ALA A 44 11.91 28.28 2.22
C ALA A 44 13.25 27.58 2.44
N THR A 45 13.93 27.23 1.36
CA THR A 45 15.28 26.70 1.37
C THR A 45 16.11 27.46 0.37
N VAL A 46 17.27 27.93 0.80
CA VAL A 46 18.30 28.50 -0.06
C VAL A 46 19.48 27.55 -0.08
N ASN A 47 20.00 27.25 -1.27
CA ASN A 47 21.18 26.45 -1.45
C ASN A 47 22.14 27.14 -2.43
N SER A 48 23.42 27.25 -2.09
CA SER A 48 24.41 27.94 -2.93
C SER A 48 24.57 27.31 -4.32
N SER A 49 24.38 26.00 -4.45
CA SER A 49 24.52 25.26 -5.71
C SER A 49 23.19 25.01 -6.45
N LYS A 50 22.07 25.01 -5.73
CA LYS A 50 20.74 24.64 -6.27
C LYS A 50 19.74 25.78 -6.26
N GLY A 51 20.08 26.97 -5.76
CA GLY A 51 19.21 28.14 -5.74
C GLY A 51 18.12 28.11 -4.67
N LEU A 52 17.01 28.78 -4.95
CA LEU A 52 15.89 28.99 -4.03
C LEU A 52 14.77 27.96 -4.26
N ARG A 53 14.26 27.42 -3.17
CA ARG A 53 13.07 26.59 -3.13
C ARG A 53 12.08 27.12 -2.10
N LEU A 54 10.89 27.49 -2.56
CA LEU A 54 9.75 27.82 -1.73
C LEU A 54 8.76 26.66 -1.75
N SER A 55 8.05 26.45 -0.65
CA SER A 55 7.03 25.43 -0.54
C SER A 55 5.91 25.89 0.38
N ALA A 56 4.67 25.61 -0.01
CA ALA A 56 3.47 25.89 0.74
C ALA A 56 2.65 24.62 0.87
N ARG A 57 2.35 24.21 2.11
CA ARG A 57 1.47 23.08 2.39
C ARG A 57 0.03 23.59 2.32
N LEU A 58 -0.74 23.05 1.38
CA LEU A 58 -2.15 23.41 1.17
C LEU A 58 -3.07 22.58 2.07
N ALA A 59 -2.78 21.29 2.21
CA ALA A 59 -3.55 20.37 3.04
C ALA A 59 -2.66 19.25 3.58
N ARG A 60 -3.22 18.32 4.37
CA ARG A 60 -2.52 17.08 4.73
C ARG A 60 -2.35 16.22 3.47
N GLY A 61 -1.10 16.04 3.06
CA GLY A 61 -0.75 15.30 1.85
C GLY A 61 -0.59 16.15 0.59
N ALA A 62 -1.04 17.41 0.56
CA ALA A 62 -0.91 18.30 -0.60
C ALA A 62 0.02 19.48 -0.33
N ARG A 63 0.98 19.71 -1.21
CA ARG A 63 1.86 20.87 -1.20
C ARG A 63 2.07 21.41 -2.59
N PHE A 64 2.22 22.73 -2.64
CA PHE A 64 2.75 23.45 -3.77
C PHE A 64 4.19 23.86 -3.47
N GLY A 65 5.03 23.92 -4.49
CA GLY A 65 6.41 24.35 -4.37
C GLY A 65 6.86 25.10 -5.61
N LEU A 66 7.79 26.00 -5.41
CA LEU A 66 8.49 26.72 -6.47
C LEU A 66 9.98 26.46 -6.27
N GLN A 67 10.64 25.89 -7.28
CA GLN A 67 12.07 25.64 -7.24
C GLN A 67 12.71 26.27 -8.47
N ASN A 68 13.52 27.31 -8.28
CA ASN A 68 14.16 28.07 -9.38
C ASN A 68 13.20 28.39 -10.53
N GLY A 69 12.05 29.01 -10.22
CA GLY A 69 11.02 29.36 -11.20
C GLY A 69 10.13 28.20 -11.69
N ARG A 70 10.42 26.94 -11.34
CA ARG A 70 9.59 25.78 -11.72
C ARG A 70 8.58 25.45 -10.63
N THR A 71 7.30 25.43 -11.00
CA THR A 71 6.21 25.05 -10.11
C THR A 71 6.11 23.53 -9.97
N GLN A 72 5.88 23.07 -8.73
CA GLN A 72 5.73 21.67 -8.35
C GLN A 72 4.48 21.52 -7.51
N PHE A 73 3.48 20.81 -8.01
CA PHE A 73 2.36 20.36 -7.20
C PHE A 73 2.53 18.88 -6.85
N ILE A 74 2.39 18.55 -5.56
CA ILE A 74 2.51 17.17 -5.07
C ILE A 74 1.38 16.92 -4.06
N GLY A 75 0.44 16.07 -4.44
CA GLY A 75 -0.59 15.47 -3.58
C GLY A 75 -0.28 14.00 -3.34
N ARG A 76 -0.26 13.56 -2.08
CA ARG A 76 -0.06 12.17 -1.68
C ARG A 76 -0.97 11.86 -0.49
N TRP A 77 -1.96 11.03 -0.73
CA TRP A 77 -2.89 10.55 0.28
C TRP A 77 -2.81 9.03 0.33
N ARG A 78 -2.74 8.47 1.53
CA ARG A 78 -2.69 7.03 1.75
C ARG A 78 -3.59 6.68 2.91
N ASN A 79 -4.50 5.75 2.69
CA ASN A 79 -5.36 5.19 3.71
C ASN A 79 -5.37 3.66 3.59
N GLY A 80 -4.73 2.98 4.53
CA GLY A 80 -4.55 1.53 4.49
C GLY A 80 -3.91 1.05 3.17
N PRO A 81 -4.53 0.10 2.45
CA PRO A 81 -4.01 -0.40 1.18
C PRO A 81 -4.17 0.59 0.02
N PHE A 82 -5.04 1.60 0.15
CA PHE A 82 -5.30 2.57 -0.93
C PHE A 82 -4.35 3.76 -0.86
N ALA A 83 -3.82 4.15 -2.02
CA ALA A 83 -2.98 5.33 -2.17
C ALA A 83 -3.37 6.14 -3.42
N LEU A 84 -3.61 7.43 -3.21
CA LEU A 84 -3.88 8.42 -4.24
C LEU A 84 -2.70 9.38 -4.33
N ASN A 85 -2.17 9.55 -5.53
CA ASN A 85 -1.12 10.53 -5.79
C ASN A 85 -1.57 11.48 -6.90
N ALA A 86 -1.44 12.78 -6.65
CA ALA A 86 -1.68 13.83 -7.61
C ALA A 86 -0.41 14.64 -7.85
N SER A 87 -0.23 15.09 -9.07
CA SER A 87 0.93 15.86 -9.50
C SER A 87 0.53 16.79 -10.65
N LYS A 88 1.45 17.67 -11.07
CA LYS A 88 1.24 18.51 -12.25
C LYS A 88 0.90 17.68 -13.51
N SER A 89 1.45 16.46 -13.63
CA SER A 89 1.20 15.53 -14.74
C SER A 89 -0.03 14.65 -14.57
N GLY A 90 -0.88 14.93 -13.58
CA GLY A 90 -2.13 14.21 -13.35
C GLY A 90 -2.14 13.33 -12.09
N ILE A 91 -3.18 12.50 -12.02
CA ILE A 91 -3.58 11.73 -10.84
C ILE A 91 -3.32 10.23 -11.07
N SER A 92 -3.05 9.50 -10.00
CA SER A 92 -2.90 8.05 -9.99
C SER A 92 -3.47 7.46 -8.71
N ALA A 93 -4.17 6.34 -8.84
CA ALA A 93 -4.75 5.60 -7.73
C ALA A 93 -4.17 4.19 -7.72
N SER A 94 -3.80 3.69 -6.55
CA SER A 94 -3.17 2.38 -6.40
C SER A 94 -3.62 1.67 -5.14
N VAL A 95 -3.59 0.34 -5.19
CA VAL A 95 -3.95 -0.58 -4.12
C VAL A 95 -2.76 -1.48 -3.82
N LYS A 96 -2.31 -1.47 -2.57
CA LYS A 96 -1.24 -2.36 -2.08
C LYS A 96 -1.86 -3.68 -1.63
N THR A 97 -1.26 -4.77 -2.10
CA THR A 97 -1.60 -6.15 -1.74
C THR A 97 -0.37 -6.82 -1.12
N GLY A 98 -0.51 -8.00 -0.52
CA GLY A 98 0.62 -8.77 0.01
C GLY A 98 1.67 -9.11 -1.06
N ALA A 99 1.22 -9.37 -2.29
CA ALA A 99 2.08 -9.74 -3.41
C ALA A 99 2.63 -8.53 -4.20
N GLY A 100 2.21 -7.29 -3.92
CA GLY A 100 2.65 -6.14 -4.73
C GLY A 100 1.73 -4.93 -4.70
N THR A 101 1.77 -4.10 -5.74
CA THR A 101 0.98 -2.87 -5.86
C THR A 101 0.29 -2.80 -7.21
N LEU A 102 -1.04 -2.71 -7.20
CA LEU A 102 -1.86 -2.54 -8.39
C LEU A 102 -2.13 -1.06 -8.60
N ASN A 103 -1.82 -0.50 -9.76
CA ASN A 103 -2.22 0.86 -10.11
C ASN A 103 -3.47 0.82 -10.99
N LEU A 104 -4.55 1.42 -10.52
CA LEU A 104 -5.87 1.40 -11.17
C LEU A 104 -5.90 2.29 -12.41
N LEU A 105 -5.20 3.43 -12.37
CA LEU A 105 -5.23 4.42 -13.46
C LEU A 105 -4.04 4.28 -14.42
N LYS A 106 -2.90 3.77 -13.94
CA LYS A 106 -1.68 3.65 -14.74
C LYS A 106 -1.10 2.23 -14.63
N PRO A 107 -1.64 1.24 -15.38
CA PRO A 107 -1.25 -0.18 -15.29
C PRO A 107 0.25 -0.44 -15.38
N ARG A 108 0.98 0.37 -16.17
CA ARG A 108 2.44 0.27 -16.35
C ARG A 108 3.24 0.52 -15.07
N TYR A 109 2.64 1.11 -14.03
CA TYR A 109 3.28 1.38 -12.74
C TYR A 109 2.91 0.34 -11.67
N SER A 110 2.26 -0.75 -12.06
CA SER A 110 1.98 -1.86 -11.15
C SER A 110 3.22 -2.73 -10.93
N SER A 111 3.26 -3.42 -9.81
CA SER A 111 4.34 -4.34 -9.46
C SER A 111 3.83 -5.56 -8.72
N PHE A 112 4.46 -6.70 -8.97
CA PHE A 112 4.12 -7.99 -8.40
C PHE A 112 5.41 -8.69 -7.99
N LYS A 113 5.45 -9.28 -6.80
CA LYS A 113 6.63 -9.90 -6.21
C LYS A 113 6.30 -11.31 -5.77
N VAL A 114 7.04 -12.27 -6.31
CA VAL A 114 6.93 -13.70 -5.96
C VAL A 114 8.34 -14.25 -5.79
N ALA A 115 8.57 -15.01 -4.71
CA ALA A 115 9.84 -15.67 -4.43
C ALA A 115 11.08 -14.76 -4.54
N GLY A 116 10.96 -13.49 -4.14
CA GLY A 116 12.06 -12.51 -4.21
C GLY A 116 12.16 -11.75 -5.54
N VAL A 117 11.60 -12.28 -6.63
CA VAL A 117 11.60 -11.66 -7.96
C VAL A 117 10.48 -10.63 -8.08
N GLN A 118 10.81 -9.41 -8.50
CA GLN A 118 9.83 -8.33 -8.71
C GLN A 118 9.56 -8.12 -10.20
N VAL A 119 8.37 -8.50 -10.65
CA VAL A 119 7.84 -8.19 -11.98
C VAL A 119 7.18 -6.80 -11.95
N ARG A 120 7.42 -5.98 -12.96
CA ARG A 120 6.84 -4.63 -13.09
C ARG A 120 6.13 -4.46 -14.42
N GLY A 121 5.21 -3.51 -14.48
CA GLY A 121 4.52 -3.15 -15.72
C GLY A 121 3.19 -3.87 -15.91
N GLN A 122 2.76 -4.02 -17.17
CA GLN A 122 1.46 -4.59 -17.51
C GLN A 122 1.34 -6.07 -17.12
N HIS A 123 2.41 -6.86 -17.27
CA HIS A 123 2.42 -8.25 -16.84
C HIS A 123 2.24 -8.40 -15.31
N ALA A 124 2.66 -7.40 -14.53
CA ALA A 124 2.43 -7.40 -13.09
C ALA A 124 0.95 -7.25 -12.74
N VAL A 125 0.17 -6.51 -13.54
CA VAL A 125 -1.28 -6.40 -13.36
C VAL A 125 -1.95 -7.75 -13.55
N VAL A 126 -1.61 -8.46 -14.64
CA VAL A 126 -2.19 -9.77 -14.93
C VAL A 126 -1.87 -10.76 -13.81
N ALA A 127 -0.61 -10.83 -13.39
CA ALA A 127 -0.20 -11.73 -12.30
C ALA A 127 -0.90 -11.39 -10.98
N GLN A 128 -1.04 -10.11 -10.65
CA GLN A 128 -1.70 -9.68 -9.43
C GLN A 128 -3.21 -9.96 -9.46
N LEU A 129 -3.87 -9.73 -10.59
CA LEU A 129 -5.28 -10.08 -10.79
C LEU A 129 -5.51 -11.58 -10.73
N ALA A 130 -4.62 -12.40 -11.30
CA ALA A 130 -4.70 -13.85 -11.22
C ALA A 130 -4.64 -14.35 -9.76
N VAL A 131 -3.69 -13.84 -8.97
CA VAL A 131 -3.59 -14.20 -7.54
C VAL A 131 -4.81 -13.75 -6.75
N MET A 132 -5.27 -12.50 -6.97
CA MET A 132 -6.49 -12.01 -6.31
C MET A 132 -7.71 -12.84 -6.71
N GLY A 133 -7.84 -13.20 -7.98
CA GLY A 133 -8.92 -14.06 -8.49
C GLY A 133 -8.91 -15.45 -7.85
N MET A 134 -7.73 -16.07 -7.72
CA MET A 134 -7.57 -17.35 -7.03
C MET A 134 -7.98 -17.27 -5.56
N GLN A 135 -7.58 -16.20 -4.86
CA GLN A 135 -7.97 -15.97 -3.46
C GLN A 135 -9.48 -15.82 -3.29
N VAL A 136 -10.12 -15.03 -4.18
CA VAL A 136 -11.59 -14.86 -4.17
C VAL A 136 -12.29 -16.17 -4.49
N GLY A 137 -11.82 -16.91 -5.50
CA GLY A 137 -12.38 -18.21 -5.86
C GLY A 137 -12.30 -19.20 -4.70
N PHE A 138 -11.15 -19.29 -4.04
CA PHE A 138 -10.99 -20.13 -2.84
C PHE A 138 -11.93 -19.69 -1.71
N ALA A 139 -12.03 -18.38 -1.44
CA ALA A 139 -12.93 -17.86 -0.42
C ALA A 139 -14.40 -18.18 -0.73
N LEU A 140 -14.83 -18.11 -1.99
CA LEU A 140 -16.18 -18.46 -2.41
C LEU A 140 -16.47 -19.95 -2.20
N VAL A 141 -15.55 -20.84 -2.59
CA VAL A 141 -15.69 -22.29 -2.36
C VAL A 141 -15.79 -22.59 -0.87
N MET A 142 -14.89 -22.02 -0.05
CA MET A 142 -14.92 -22.20 1.40
C MET A 142 -16.21 -21.66 2.04
N THR A 143 -16.71 -20.54 1.54
CA THR A 143 -17.98 -19.96 2.00
C THR A 143 -19.15 -20.86 1.63
N ALA A 144 -19.19 -21.39 0.41
CA ALA A 144 -20.23 -22.33 -0.03
C ALA A 144 -20.22 -23.62 0.81
N LEU A 145 -19.05 -24.23 1.03
CA LEU A 145 -18.91 -25.41 1.89
C LEU A 145 -19.39 -25.14 3.32
N ARG A 146 -19.06 -23.96 3.87
CA ARG A 146 -19.54 -23.54 5.18
C ARG A 146 -21.07 -23.43 5.19
N LEU A 147 -21.68 -22.77 4.19
CA LEU A 147 -23.13 -22.66 4.10
C LEU A 147 -23.81 -24.03 4.00
N VAL A 148 -23.26 -24.97 3.22
CA VAL A 148 -23.78 -26.34 3.12
C VAL A 148 -23.68 -27.05 4.48
N THR A 149 -22.57 -26.90 5.19
CA THR A 149 -22.39 -27.48 6.54
C THR A 149 -23.41 -26.91 7.53
N TRP A 150 -23.65 -25.59 7.49
CA TRP A 150 -24.66 -24.95 8.32
C TRP A 150 -26.08 -25.40 7.96
N ALA A 151 -26.40 -25.48 6.67
CA ALA A 151 -27.72 -25.91 6.21
C ALA A 151 -28.01 -27.38 6.60
N THR A 152 -27.04 -28.27 6.42
CA THR A 152 -27.17 -29.68 6.84
C THR A 152 -27.32 -29.83 8.34
N TRP A 153 -26.56 -29.06 9.14
CA TRP A 153 -26.70 -29.02 10.58
C TRP A 153 -28.09 -28.53 11.03
N LEU A 154 -28.59 -27.44 10.43
CA LEU A 154 -29.92 -26.91 10.73
C LEU A 154 -31.02 -27.88 10.33
N LEU A 155 -30.89 -28.55 9.18
CA LEU A 155 -31.82 -29.59 8.74
C LEU A 155 -31.86 -30.76 9.74
N TRP A 156 -30.70 -31.24 10.19
CA TRP A 156 -30.61 -32.27 11.20
C TRP A 156 -31.31 -31.87 12.51
N LEU A 157 -31.05 -30.65 13.00
CA LEU A 157 -31.70 -30.13 14.20
C LEU A 157 -33.23 -30.05 14.05
N ALA A 158 -33.71 -29.58 12.89
CA ALA A 158 -35.14 -29.52 12.61
C ALA A 158 -35.79 -30.91 12.63
N LEU A 159 -35.17 -31.89 11.96
CA LEU A 159 -35.64 -33.28 11.96
C LEU A 159 -35.62 -33.90 13.37
N ARG A 160 -34.55 -33.64 14.14
CA ARG A 160 -34.42 -34.12 15.52
C ARG A 160 -35.48 -33.53 16.43
N PHE A 161 -35.77 -32.24 16.29
CA PHE A 161 -36.83 -31.54 17.02
C PHE A 161 -38.21 -32.11 16.70
N LEU A 162 -38.52 -32.30 15.41
CA LEU A 162 -39.76 -32.94 14.96
C LEU A 162 -39.92 -34.33 15.56
N TRP A 163 -38.85 -35.13 15.59
CA TRP A 163 -38.86 -36.46 16.19
C TRP A 163 -39.09 -36.44 17.71
N ASP A 164 -38.47 -35.52 18.45
CA ASP A 164 -38.73 -35.35 19.89
C ASP A 164 -40.16 -34.92 20.16
N LEU A 165 -40.69 -33.99 19.35
CA LEU A 165 -42.08 -33.53 19.47
C LEU A 165 -43.06 -34.69 19.27
N LEU A 166 -42.86 -35.50 18.23
CA LEU A 166 -43.69 -36.66 17.94
C LEU A 166 -43.62 -37.70 19.06
N ARG A 167 -42.42 -38.02 19.57
CA ARG A 167 -42.26 -38.94 20.70
C ARG A 167 -42.96 -38.42 21.96
N GLY A 168 -42.80 -37.15 22.28
CA GLY A 168 -43.45 -36.52 23.43
C GLY A 168 -44.97 -36.55 23.31
N MET A 169 -45.53 -36.32 22.12
CA MET A 169 -46.97 -36.47 21.87
C MET A 169 -47.45 -37.90 22.11
N VAL A 170 -46.78 -38.90 21.52
CA VAL A 170 -47.16 -40.32 21.68
C VAL A 170 -47.12 -40.75 23.15
N GLN A 171 -46.08 -40.37 23.90
CA GLN A 171 -45.99 -40.67 25.33
C GLN A 171 -47.09 -39.97 26.14
N GLY A 172 -47.38 -38.70 25.84
CA GLY A 172 -48.44 -37.96 26.52
C GLY A 172 -49.85 -38.53 26.29
N PHE A 173 -50.14 -39.09 25.12
CA PHE A 173 -51.42 -39.77 24.89
C PHE A 173 -51.51 -41.12 25.62
N GLY A 174 -50.40 -41.83 25.79
CA GLY A 174 -50.36 -43.11 26.51
C GLY A 174 -50.60 -43.01 28.02
N GLU A 175 -50.32 -41.87 28.64
CA GLU A 175 -50.59 -41.61 30.07
C GLU A 175 -52.04 -41.20 30.37
N ILE A 176 -52.83 -40.83 29.35
CA ILE A 176 -54.23 -40.41 29.52
C ILE A 176 -55.18 -41.62 29.52
N ASP A 177 -54.75 -42.76 28.96
CA ASP A 177 -55.55 -44.00 28.83
C ASP A 177 -55.31 -45.01 29.98
N THR A 178 -54.61 -44.63 31.05
CA THR A 178 -54.44 -45.41 32.31
C THR A 178 -54.99 -44.66 33.51
#